data_AF-A0AAU8EUX7-F1
#
_entry.id   AF-A0AAU8EUX7-F1
#
_cell.length_a   1.000
_cell.length_b   1.000
_cell.length_c   1.000
_cell.angle_alpha   90.00
_cell.angle_beta   90.00
_cell.angle_gamma   90.00
#
_symmetry.space_group_name_H-M   'P 1'
#
loop_
_entity.id
_entity.type
_entity.pdbx_description
1 polymer ?
#
loop_
_entity_poly.entity_id
_entity_poly.type
_entity_poly.pdbx_seq_one_letter_code
_entity_poly.pdbx_strand_id
1 'polypeptide(L)'
;MPAAALGTAEWYRHFGTVDAPGSSPCYADWSLHIADDPELIARIDQWPYKKRQPLLMLAATRFLGANVSPYPEFRRFLDEHWAEVSRTVMSRATQTNEVGRCATLLPSFGAIAATEGRPLALIEVGASAGLALFPDRYSYEFDDGVTVTRLGPGGSGGLPEPPAPALPDSGPGSPARRLA
;
A
#
# COMPACT_ATOMS: atom_id res chain seq x y z
N MET A 1 6.12 -4.96 -27.18
CA MET A 1 5.61 -3.58 -27.08
C MET A 1 5.60 -3.21 -25.60
N PRO A 2 6.34 -2.19 -25.14
CA PRO A 2 6.17 -1.74 -23.75
C PRO A 2 4.74 -1.22 -23.59
N ALA A 3 4.06 -1.61 -22.50
CA ALA A 3 2.75 -1.05 -22.18
C ALA A 3 2.86 0.49 -22.21
N ALA A 4 2.02 1.15 -22.99
CA ALA A 4 1.99 2.61 -23.01
C ALA A 4 1.77 3.09 -21.58
N ALA A 5 2.65 3.98 -21.11
CA ALA A 5 2.48 4.63 -19.82
C ALA A 5 1.09 5.27 -19.79
N LEU A 6 0.22 4.84 -18.86
CA LEU A 6 -1.09 5.44 -18.66
C LEU A 6 -0.93 6.97 -18.55
N GLY A 7 -1.81 7.72 -19.20
CA GLY A 7 -1.84 9.17 -19.02
C GLY A 7 -2.09 9.51 -17.56
N THR A 8 -1.59 10.65 -17.08
CA THR A 8 -1.70 11.03 -15.65
C THR A 8 -3.15 10.98 -15.18
N ALA A 9 -4.10 11.57 -15.91
CA ALA A 9 -5.52 11.53 -15.54
C ALA A 9 -6.07 10.10 -15.45
N GLU A 10 -5.70 9.22 -16.39
CA GLU A 10 -6.11 7.81 -16.37
C GLU A 10 -5.54 7.06 -15.17
N TRP A 11 -4.30 7.36 -14.79
CA TRP A 11 -3.67 6.79 -13.60
C TRP A 11 -4.39 7.22 -12.31
N TYR A 12 -4.75 8.51 -12.18
CA TYR A 12 -5.54 8.99 -11.04
C TYR A 12 -6.94 8.35 -11.02
N ARG A 13 -7.57 8.20 -12.19
CA ARG A 13 -8.87 7.52 -12.29
C ARG A 13 -8.77 6.06 -11.86
N HIS A 14 -7.78 5.33 -12.37
CA HIS A 14 -7.52 3.93 -12.00
C HIS A 14 -7.29 3.79 -10.50
N PHE A 15 -6.43 4.63 -9.92
CA PHE A 15 -6.19 4.61 -8.48
C PHE A 15 -7.46 4.90 -7.69
N GLY A 16 -8.28 5.85 -8.15
CA GLY A 16 -9.57 6.20 -7.52
C GLY A 16 -10.62 5.09 -7.59
N THR A 17 -10.66 4.29 -8.66
CA THR A 17 -11.66 3.23 -8.86
C THR A 17 -11.20 1.85 -8.38
N VAL A 18 -9.90 1.56 -8.42
CA VAL A 18 -9.35 0.22 -8.18
C VAL A 18 -8.59 0.15 -6.85
N ASP A 19 -7.61 1.02 -6.65
CA ASP A 19 -6.64 0.86 -5.55
C ASP A 19 -7.13 1.45 -4.21
N ALA A 20 -7.69 2.65 -4.25
CA ALA A 20 -8.05 3.41 -3.06
C ALA A 20 -9.33 2.96 -2.34
N PRO A 21 -10.43 2.52 -3.00
CA PRO A 21 -11.72 2.32 -2.32
C PRO A 21 -11.68 1.36 -1.12
N GLY A 22 -10.86 0.31 -1.18
CA GLY A 22 -10.73 -0.66 -0.09
C GLY A 22 -9.92 -0.17 1.13
N SER A 23 -9.22 0.96 1.02
CA SER A 23 -8.31 1.45 2.05
C SER A 23 -8.57 2.88 2.51
N SER A 24 -9.00 3.77 1.61
CA SER A 24 -9.20 5.19 1.90
C SER A 24 -10.27 5.78 0.97
N PRO A 25 -11.52 5.93 1.46
CA PRO A 25 -12.60 6.54 0.68
C PRO A 25 -12.30 7.98 0.24
N CYS A 26 -11.61 8.78 1.07
CA CYS A 26 -11.27 10.15 0.70
C CYS A 26 -10.21 10.22 -0.41
N TYR A 27 -9.24 9.29 -0.43
CA TYR A 27 -8.27 9.23 -1.52
C TYR A 27 -8.92 8.76 -2.82
N ALA A 28 -9.89 7.85 -2.74
CA ALA A 28 -10.68 7.45 -3.89
C ALA A 28 -11.42 8.65 -4.48
N ASP A 29 -12.18 9.37 -3.63
CA ASP A 29 -12.94 10.55 -4.04
C ASP A 29 -12.06 11.66 -4.63
N TRP A 30 -10.98 12.04 -3.96
CA TRP A 30 -10.07 13.07 -4.47
C TRP A 30 -9.44 12.65 -5.79
N SER A 31 -9.01 11.40 -5.94
CA SER A 31 -8.34 10.95 -7.17
C SER A 31 -9.26 10.97 -8.38
N LEU A 32 -10.54 10.65 -8.20
CA LEU A 32 -11.54 10.78 -9.25
C LEU A 32 -11.74 12.23 -9.67
N HIS A 33 -11.89 13.14 -8.70
CA HIS A 33 -12.03 14.56 -9.00
C HIS A 33 -10.77 15.15 -9.66
N ILE A 34 -9.57 14.75 -9.22
CA ILE A 34 -8.30 15.16 -9.86
C ILE A 34 -8.24 14.66 -11.30
N ALA A 35 -8.69 13.43 -11.57
CA ALA A 35 -8.70 12.88 -12.93
C ALA A 35 -9.62 13.66 -13.88
N ASP A 36 -10.63 14.37 -13.36
CA ASP A 36 -11.56 15.23 -14.09
C ASP A 36 -11.15 16.72 -14.05
N ASP A 37 -9.99 17.05 -13.47
CA ASP A 37 -9.48 18.41 -13.28
C ASP A 37 -8.29 18.70 -14.23
N PRO A 38 -8.55 19.20 -15.46
CA PRO A 38 -7.52 19.36 -16.47
C PRO A 38 -6.43 20.36 -16.07
N GLU A 39 -6.76 21.36 -15.23
CA GLU A 39 -5.77 22.33 -14.75
C GLU A 39 -4.78 21.67 -13.78
N LEU A 40 -5.29 20.92 -12.80
CA LEU A 40 -4.44 20.24 -11.84
C LEU A 40 -3.61 19.13 -12.52
N ILE A 41 -4.20 18.38 -13.46
CA ILE A 41 -3.46 17.39 -14.25
C ILE A 41 -2.31 18.05 -15.03
N ALA A 42 -2.54 19.20 -15.67
CA ALA A 42 -1.48 19.92 -16.38
C ALA A 42 -0.35 20.36 -15.45
N ARG A 43 -0.63 20.71 -14.19
CA ARG A 43 0.40 21.01 -13.18
C ARG A 43 1.17 19.76 -12.77
N ILE A 44 0.49 18.64 -12.54
CA ILE A 44 1.13 17.35 -12.20
C ILE A 44 2.01 16.86 -13.36
N ASP A 45 1.60 17.10 -14.61
CA ASP A 45 2.35 16.71 -15.81
C ASP A 45 3.69 17.45 -15.96
N GLN A 46 3.90 18.56 -15.25
CA GLN A 46 5.21 19.23 -15.20
C GLN A 46 6.25 18.42 -14.41
N TRP A 47 5.81 17.51 -13.54
CA TRP A 47 6.71 16.62 -12.81
C TRP A 47 7.24 15.49 -13.71
N PRO A 48 8.43 14.92 -13.42
CA PRO A 48 8.88 13.69 -14.07
C PRO A 48 7.85 12.57 -13.89
N TYR A 49 7.65 11.72 -14.91
CA TYR A 49 6.61 10.67 -14.89
C TYR A 49 6.59 9.84 -13.60
N LYS A 50 7.76 9.42 -13.10
CA LYS A 50 7.91 8.64 -11.85
C LYS A 50 7.42 9.35 -10.58
N LYS A 51 7.15 10.65 -10.65
CA LYS A 51 6.69 11.50 -9.55
C LYS A 51 5.20 11.83 -9.63
N ARG A 52 4.49 11.38 -10.66
CA ARG A 52 3.06 11.65 -10.88
C ARG A 52 2.14 10.68 -10.16
N GLN A 53 2.69 9.70 -9.43
CA GLN A 53 1.95 8.70 -8.68
C GLN A 53 0.90 9.36 -7.75
N PRO A 54 -0.38 8.95 -7.81
CA PRO A 54 -1.44 9.52 -6.98
C PRO A 54 -1.10 9.48 -5.48
N LEU A 55 -0.68 8.31 -4.99
CA LEU A 55 -0.36 8.14 -3.57
C LEU A 55 0.76 9.08 -3.10
N LEU A 56 1.77 9.35 -3.94
CA LEU A 56 2.86 10.26 -3.58
C LEU A 56 2.35 11.70 -3.42
N MET A 57 1.51 12.17 -4.34
CA MET A 57 0.94 13.52 -4.29
C MET A 57 -0.02 13.68 -3.10
N LEU A 58 -0.91 12.71 -2.89
CA LEU A 58 -1.88 12.72 -1.79
C LEU A 58 -1.18 12.67 -0.43
N ALA A 59 -0.18 11.79 -0.29
CA ALA A 59 0.63 11.70 0.93
C ALA A 59 1.46 12.96 1.16
N ALA A 60 2.04 13.56 0.12
CA ALA A 60 2.74 14.85 0.22
C ALA A 60 1.83 15.96 0.74
N THR A 61 0.61 16.02 0.23
CA THR A 61 -0.38 17.02 0.63
C THR A 61 -0.88 16.78 2.06
N ARG A 62 -1.02 15.50 2.46
CA ARG A 62 -1.29 15.09 3.86
C ARG A 62 -0.16 15.44 4.81
N PHE A 63 1.07 15.21 4.41
CA PHE A 63 2.25 15.56 5.19
C PHE A 63 2.35 17.06 5.47
N LEU A 64 1.88 17.91 4.55
CA LEU A 64 1.86 19.37 4.71
C LEU A 64 0.65 19.90 5.49
N GLY A 65 -0.25 19.02 5.94
CA GLY A 65 -1.26 19.37 6.94
C GLY A 65 -2.65 19.72 6.41
N ALA A 66 -3.00 19.47 5.15
CA ALA A 66 -4.43 19.58 4.81
C ALA A 66 -5.27 18.58 5.63
N ASN A 67 -6.58 18.79 5.66
CA ASN A 67 -7.50 17.92 6.36
C ASN A 67 -8.15 16.90 5.41
N VAL A 68 -8.64 15.80 5.98
CA VAL A 68 -9.63 14.96 5.29
C VAL A 68 -10.91 15.79 5.17
N SER A 69 -11.30 16.09 3.94
CA SER A 69 -12.27 17.13 3.58
C SER A 69 -12.87 16.83 2.21
N PRO A 70 -14.01 17.44 1.84
CA PRO A 70 -14.52 17.40 0.47
C PRO A 70 -13.49 17.94 -0.53
N TYR A 71 -13.54 17.43 -1.78
CA TYR A 71 -12.57 17.81 -2.81
C TYR A 71 -12.35 19.33 -2.98
N PRO A 72 -13.37 20.21 -2.98
CA PRO A 72 -13.14 21.65 -3.17
C PRO A 72 -12.24 22.29 -2.09
N GLU A 73 -12.29 21.82 -0.85
CA GLU A 73 -11.44 22.30 0.24
C GLU A 73 -10.01 21.78 0.08
N PHE A 74 -9.88 20.50 -0.25
CA PHE A 74 -8.59 19.88 -0.56
C PHE A 74 -7.90 20.55 -1.76
N ARG A 75 -8.64 20.84 -2.84
CA ARG A 75 -8.14 21.52 -4.03
C ARG A 75 -7.67 22.94 -3.71
N ARG A 76 -8.41 23.69 -2.89
CA ARG A 76 -8.00 25.02 -2.43
C ARG A 76 -6.68 24.97 -1.67
N PHE A 77 -6.54 24.02 -0.74
CA PHE A 77 -5.28 23.83 -0.04
C PHE A 77 -4.14 23.48 -1.00
N LEU A 78 -4.39 22.60 -1.97
CA LEU A 78 -3.40 22.28 -3.01
C LEU A 78 -2.97 23.53 -3.79
N ASP A 79 -3.89 24.42 -4.13
CA ASP A 79 -3.58 25.66 -4.83
C ASP A 79 -2.72 26.60 -3.96
N GLU A 80 -3.10 26.78 -2.70
CA GLU A 80 -2.38 27.62 -1.73
C GLU A 80 -0.95 27.10 -1.44
N HIS A 81 -0.76 25.77 -1.44
CA HIS A 81 0.49 25.12 -1.04
C HIS A 81 1.24 24.42 -2.19
N TRP A 82 0.88 24.67 -3.44
CA TRP A 82 1.36 23.90 -4.61
C TRP A 82 2.89 23.80 -4.69
N ALA A 83 3.60 24.90 -4.41
CA ALA A 83 5.06 24.93 -4.46
C ALA A 83 5.71 24.01 -3.41
N GLU A 84 5.14 23.95 -2.21
CA GLU A 84 5.62 23.10 -1.10
C GLU A 84 5.28 21.64 -1.34
N VAL A 85 4.08 21.36 -1.85
CA VAL A 85 3.65 20.02 -2.30
C VAL A 85 4.62 19.51 -3.37
N SER A 86 4.85 20.31 -4.42
CA SER A 86 5.78 19.96 -5.51
C SER A 86 7.18 19.66 -4.99
N ARG A 87 7.72 20.50 -4.08
CA ARG A 87 9.03 20.28 -3.46
C ARG A 87 9.09 18.98 -2.67
N THR A 88 8.02 18.67 -1.95
CA THR A 88 7.88 17.42 -1.20
C THR A 88 7.83 16.21 -2.14
N VAL A 89 7.02 16.25 -3.18
CA VAL A 89 6.94 15.18 -4.20
C VAL A 89 8.29 14.96 -4.86
N MET A 90 9.02 16.02 -5.22
CA MET A 90 10.33 15.92 -5.88
C MET A 90 11.40 15.30 -4.97
N SER A 91 11.36 15.59 -3.67
CA SER A 91 12.36 15.10 -2.70
C SER A 91 12.06 13.70 -2.13
N ARG A 92 10.83 13.18 -2.28
CA ARG A 92 10.40 11.91 -1.66
C ARG A 92 10.04 10.84 -2.68
N ALA A 93 10.05 9.59 -2.25
CA ALA A 93 9.55 8.46 -3.03
C ALA A 93 8.64 7.62 -2.13
N THR A 94 7.67 6.95 -2.73
CA THR A 94 6.87 5.92 -2.06
C THR A 94 7.77 4.70 -1.82
N GLN A 95 7.74 4.20 -0.60
CA GLN A 95 8.39 2.95 -0.19
C GLN A 95 7.33 2.13 0.54
N THR A 96 6.90 1.04 -0.08
CA THR A 96 5.83 0.19 0.43
C THR A 96 6.34 -0.65 1.59
N ASN A 97 5.98 -0.23 2.80
CA ASN A 97 6.29 -0.88 4.05
C ASN A 97 5.01 -1.00 4.87
N GLU A 98 4.39 -2.17 4.81
CA GLU A 98 3.11 -2.47 5.44
C GLU A 98 3.13 -3.85 6.10
N VAL A 99 2.51 -3.93 7.27
CA VAL A 99 2.47 -5.13 8.11
C VAL A 99 1.87 -6.34 7.39
N GLY A 100 0.89 -6.13 6.51
CA GLY A 100 0.19 -7.20 5.82
C GLY A 100 1.10 -8.09 4.97
N ARG A 101 2.25 -7.59 4.52
CA ARG A 101 3.22 -8.39 3.75
C ARG A 101 3.88 -9.48 4.58
N CYS A 102 4.05 -9.24 5.88
CA CYS A 102 4.58 -10.25 6.80
C CYS A 102 3.72 -11.52 6.83
N ALA A 103 2.40 -11.40 6.62
CA ALA A 103 1.48 -12.53 6.61
C ALA A 103 1.90 -13.61 5.59
N THR A 104 2.42 -13.19 4.44
CA THR A 104 2.83 -14.10 3.36
C THR A 104 4.14 -14.84 3.66
N LEU A 105 5.02 -14.26 4.50
CA LEU A 105 6.34 -14.81 4.80
C LEU A 105 6.38 -15.58 6.12
N LEU A 106 5.44 -15.29 7.04
CA LEU A 106 5.43 -15.87 8.38
C LEU A 106 5.39 -17.41 8.39
N PRO A 107 4.59 -18.11 7.55
CA PRO A 107 4.61 -19.58 7.51
C PRO A 107 5.99 -20.12 7.13
N SER A 108 6.67 -19.49 6.15
CA SER A 108 8.01 -19.90 5.72
C SER A 108 9.05 -19.66 6.81
N PHE A 109 9.01 -18.52 7.50
CA PHE A 109 9.90 -18.25 8.64
C PHE A 109 9.70 -19.29 9.76
N GLY A 110 8.46 -19.63 10.06
CA GLY A 110 8.15 -20.68 11.02
C GLY A 110 8.72 -22.05 10.65
N ALA A 111 8.52 -22.48 9.40
CA ALA A 111 9.02 -23.76 8.91
C ALA A 111 10.56 -23.84 8.96
N ILE A 112 11.25 -22.77 8.57
CA ILE A 112 12.72 -22.69 8.63
C ILE A 112 13.19 -22.74 10.08
N ALA A 113 12.60 -21.94 10.97
CA ALA A 113 12.97 -21.94 12.39
C ALA A 113 12.79 -23.33 13.03
N ALA A 114 11.70 -24.03 12.69
CA ALA A 114 11.43 -25.38 13.17
C ALA A 114 12.43 -26.42 12.64
N THR A 115 12.80 -26.32 11.36
CA THR A 115 13.76 -27.22 10.71
C THR A 115 15.17 -27.02 11.26
N GLU A 116 15.57 -25.77 11.46
CA GLU A 116 16.92 -25.41 11.93
C GLU A 116 17.07 -25.47 13.46
N GLY A 117 15.96 -25.57 14.21
CA GLY A 117 15.96 -25.63 15.66
C GLY A 117 16.55 -24.40 16.35
N ARG A 118 16.59 -23.23 15.68
CA ARG A 118 17.18 -22.00 16.20
C ARG A 118 16.44 -20.73 15.75
N PRO A 119 16.56 -19.61 16.49
CA PRO A 119 15.93 -18.35 16.10
C PRO A 119 16.45 -17.80 14.77
N LEU A 120 15.59 -17.09 14.03
CA LEU A 120 15.95 -16.40 12.79
C LEU A 120 16.31 -14.93 13.05
N ALA A 121 17.33 -14.46 12.35
CA ALA A 121 17.65 -13.04 12.23
C ALA A 121 17.18 -12.52 10.87
N LEU A 122 16.38 -11.45 10.85
CA LEU A 122 15.89 -10.81 9.63
C LEU A 122 16.74 -9.59 9.28
N ILE A 123 17.10 -9.47 8.00
CA ILE A 123 17.77 -8.30 7.45
C ILE A 123 16.98 -7.83 6.23
N GLU A 124 16.50 -6.58 6.28
CA GLU A 124 15.76 -5.95 5.19
C GLU A 124 16.54 -4.74 4.66
N VAL A 125 16.85 -4.74 3.36
CA VAL A 125 17.52 -3.62 2.70
C VAL A 125 16.48 -2.58 2.32
N GLY A 126 16.60 -1.37 2.87
CA GLY A 126 15.63 -0.29 2.62
C GLY A 126 14.33 -0.46 3.41
N ALA A 127 14.41 -0.84 4.69
CA ALA A 127 13.26 -1.19 5.52
C ALA A 127 12.22 -0.06 5.78
N SER A 128 12.41 1.15 5.22
CA SER A 128 11.53 2.30 5.44
C SER A 128 11.32 2.56 6.95
N ALA A 129 10.07 2.52 7.45
CA ALA A 129 9.75 2.63 8.87
C ALA A 129 10.02 1.35 9.70
N GLY A 130 10.47 0.27 9.06
CA GLY A 130 10.86 -0.99 9.70
C GLY A 130 9.69 -1.93 10.04
N LEU A 131 8.47 -1.68 9.55
CA LEU A 131 7.30 -2.48 9.94
C LEU A 131 7.44 -3.97 9.60
N ALA A 132 8.09 -4.31 8.49
CA ALA A 132 8.28 -5.69 8.07
C ALA A 132 9.41 -6.44 8.82
N LEU A 133 10.21 -5.75 9.64
CA LEU A 133 11.25 -6.38 10.48
C LEU A 133 10.69 -7.05 11.74
N PHE A 134 9.41 -6.83 12.05
CA PHE A 134 8.78 -7.29 13.29
C PHE A 134 7.58 -8.21 13.03
N PRO A 135 7.72 -9.27 12.20
CA PRO A 135 6.59 -10.12 11.84
C PRO A 135 5.96 -10.81 13.06
N ASP A 136 6.71 -11.00 14.13
CA ASP A 136 6.31 -11.57 15.43
C ASP A 136 5.53 -10.60 16.34
N ARG A 137 5.45 -9.32 15.99
CA ARG A 137 4.72 -8.30 16.78
C ARG A 137 3.25 -8.16 16.39
N TYR A 138 2.82 -8.82 15.32
CA TYR A 138 1.48 -8.68 14.77
C TYR A 138 0.72 -10.01 14.81
N SER A 139 -0.60 -9.91 14.78
CA SER A 139 -1.49 -11.06 14.62
C SER A 139 -2.04 -11.11 13.20
N TYR A 140 -2.18 -12.32 12.67
CA TYR A 140 -2.61 -12.59 11.30
C TYR A 140 -3.74 -13.61 11.31
N GLU A 141 -4.70 -13.39 10.43
CA GLU A 141 -5.82 -14.28 10.20
C GLU A 141 -5.72 -14.80 8.76
N PHE A 142 -5.74 -16.12 8.62
CA PHE A 142 -5.76 -16.83 7.35
C PHE A 142 -7.11 -17.53 7.24
N ASP A 143 -7.92 -17.09 6.29
CA ASP A 143 -9.24 -17.64 6.00
C ASP A 143 -9.20 -18.29 4.62
N ASP A 144 -9.37 -19.61 4.57
CA ASP A 144 -9.45 -20.38 3.32
C ASP A 144 -10.90 -20.58 2.82
N GLY A 145 -11.87 -19.94 3.48
CA GLY A 145 -13.30 -20.06 3.22
C GLY A 145 -13.98 -21.21 3.95
N VAL A 146 -13.22 -22.07 4.64
CA VAL A 146 -13.71 -23.20 5.43
C VAL A 146 -13.27 -23.07 6.89
N THR A 147 -12.02 -22.65 7.09
CA THR A 147 -11.36 -22.53 8.39
C THR A 147 -10.62 -21.21 8.51
N VAL A 148 -10.60 -20.69 9.73
CA VAL A 148 -9.87 -19.49 10.10
C VAL A 148 -8.72 -19.87 11.01
N THR A 149 -7.49 -19.71 10.53
CA THR A 149 -6.26 -19.93 11.32
C THR A 149 -5.70 -18.58 11.77
N ARG A 150 -5.36 -18.47 13.07
CA ARG A 150 -4.79 -17.25 13.65
C ARG A 150 -3.39 -17.48 14.17
N LEU A 151 -2.46 -16.60 13.81
CA LEU A 151 -1.08 -16.59 14.28
C LEU A 151 -0.75 -15.25 14.91
N GLY A 152 0.02 -15.22 15.99
CA GLY A 152 0.47 -13.99 16.63
C GLY A 152 0.72 -14.12 18.13
N PRO A 153 1.27 -13.09 18.78
CA PRO A 153 1.55 -13.11 20.21
C PRO A 153 0.25 -13.29 21.02
N GLY A 154 0.13 -14.45 21.69
CA GLY A 154 -1.05 -14.84 22.47
C GLY A 154 -1.98 -15.87 21.81
N GLY A 155 -1.72 -16.29 20.57
CA GLY A 155 -2.43 -17.39 19.91
C GLY A 155 -1.82 -18.75 20.26
N SER A 156 -2.63 -19.70 20.71
CA SER A 156 -2.23 -21.09 20.96
C SER A 156 -2.07 -21.94 19.69
N GLY A 157 -2.09 -21.32 18.51
CA GLY A 157 -1.98 -22.00 17.23
C GLY A 157 -0.51 -22.21 16.85
N GLY A 158 -0.11 -23.46 16.70
CA GLY A 158 1.14 -23.79 16.02
C GLY A 158 1.19 -23.18 14.63
N LEU A 159 2.39 -23.00 14.09
CA LEU A 159 2.59 -22.52 12.72
C LEU A 159 1.82 -23.41 11.73
N PRO A 160 1.05 -22.85 10.79
CA PRO A 160 0.41 -23.64 9.74
C PRO A 160 1.50 -24.30 8.89
N GLU A 161 1.22 -25.51 8.41
CA GLU A 161 2.02 -26.07 7.33
C GLU A 161 1.97 -25.13 6.12
N PRO A 162 3.11 -24.86 5.46
CA PRO A 162 3.10 -24.07 4.24
C PRO A 162 2.20 -24.76 3.21
N PRO A 163 1.33 -24.02 2.50
CA PRO A 163 0.56 -24.60 1.41
C PRO A 163 1.53 -25.19 0.38
N ALA A 164 1.19 -26.37 -0.14
CA ALA A 164 1.94 -26.98 -1.23
C ALA A 164 2.08 -25.97 -2.39
N PRO A 165 3.22 -25.95 -3.11
CA PRO A 165 3.41 -25.00 -4.20
C PRO A 165 2.30 -25.18 -5.24
N ALA A 166 1.43 -24.18 -5.32
CA ALA A 166 0.39 -24.14 -6.34
C ALA A 166 1.09 -23.97 -7.70
N LEU A 167 0.93 -24.96 -8.58
CA LEU A 167 1.13 -24.77 -10.00
C LEU A 167 0.17 -23.66 -10.47
N PRO A 168 0.55 -22.84 -11.46
CA PRO A 168 -0.22 -21.66 -11.81
C PRO A 168 -1.57 -22.07 -12.40
N ASP A 169 -2.65 -21.72 -11.71
CA ASP A 169 -3.98 -21.67 -12.29
C ASP A 169 -4.60 -20.29 -12.10
N SER A 170 -5.11 -19.77 -13.21
CA SER A 170 -5.63 -18.43 -13.44
C SER A 170 -7.02 -18.21 -12.81
N GLY A 171 -7.14 -17.34 -11.82
CA GLY A 171 -8.44 -16.87 -11.28
C GLY A 171 -8.30 -15.88 -10.11
N PRO A 172 -9.24 -14.92 -9.94
CA PRO A 172 -8.98 -13.74 -9.10
C PRO A 172 -9.48 -13.86 -7.64
N GLY A 173 -8.71 -13.28 -6.73
CA GLY A 173 -9.19 -12.69 -5.47
C GLY A 173 -9.03 -13.54 -4.20
N SER A 174 -8.17 -13.12 -3.28
CA SER A 174 -8.18 -13.58 -1.88
C SER A 174 -8.28 -12.36 -0.94
N PRO A 175 -9.15 -12.38 0.09
CA PRO A 175 -9.45 -11.22 0.93
C PRO A 175 -8.68 -11.28 2.25
N ALA A 176 -7.54 -10.58 2.35
CA ALA A 176 -6.96 -10.30 3.66
C ALA A 176 -7.74 -9.13 4.31
N ARG A 177 -8.56 -9.39 5.32
CA ARG A 177 -9.18 -8.35 6.17
C ARG A 177 -8.26 -8.00 7.34
N ARG A 178 -8.05 -6.70 7.55
CA ARG A 178 -7.33 -6.14 8.70
C ARG A 178 -8.23 -6.08 9.94
N LEU A 179 -7.69 -6.46 11.10
CA LEU A 179 -8.18 -6.01 12.40
C LEU A 179 -7.17 -5.01 12.99
N ALA A 180 -7.69 -4.00 13.67
CA ALA A 180 -6.95 -2.89 14.30
C ALA A 180 -6.11 -3.34 15.50
#